data_AF-A0A6J4J6M3-F1
#
_entry.id   AF-A0A6J4J6M3-F1
#
_cell.length_a   1.000
_cell.length_b   1.000
_cell.length_c   1.000
_cell.angle_alpha   90.00
_cell.angle_beta   90.00
_cell.angle_gamma   90.00
#
_symmetry.space_group_name_H-M   'P 1'
#
loop_
_entity.id
_entity.type
_entity.pdbx_description
1 polymer ?
#
loop_
_entity_poly.entity_id
_entity_poly.type
_entity_poly.pdbx_seq_one_letter_code
_entity_poly.pdbx_strand_id
1 'polypeptide(L)'
;MCIFGKISVFMRSLKYTPTLSWLILFFVLHLFPLSPLFAQNTSKLPDLAALDAYYEKARQDWDVPGLAIAIVKNDSVIFAKGYGVLNAKTGGAVNTNTTFG
;
A
#
# COMPACT_ATOMS: atom_id res chain seq x y z
N MET A 1 -69.68 -13.42 32.62
CA MET A 1 -68.71 -14.49 32.95
C MET A 1 -67.61 -14.47 31.87
N CYS A 2 -66.32 -14.44 32.26
CA CYS A 2 -65.13 -14.68 31.42
C CYS A 2 -64.38 -13.55 30.69
N ILE A 3 -64.35 -12.28 31.15
CA ILE A 3 -63.50 -11.24 30.52
C ILE A 3 -62.25 -10.83 31.34
N PHE A 4 -62.15 -11.12 32.64
CA PHE A 4 -61.08 -10.53 33.48
C PHE A 4 -59.90 -11.45 33.88
N GLY A 5 -59.91 -12.74 33.53
CA GLY A 5 -58.95 -13.72 34.07
C GLY A 5 -57.64 -13.92 33.29
N LYS A 6 -57.55 -13.49 32.02
CA LYS A 6 -56.41 -13.85 31.14
C LYS A 6 -55.32 -12.79 31.01
N ILE A 7 -55.54 -11.57 31.50
CA ILE A 7 -54.55 -10.49 31.41
C ILE A 7 -53.54 -10.53 32.57
N SER A 8 -53.86 -11.20 33.68
CA SER A 8 -52.97 -11.22 34.86
C SER A 8 -51.70 -12.07 34.69
N VAL A 9 -51.61 -12.94 33.67
CA VAL A 9 -50.43 -13.80 33.45
C VAL A 9 -49.39 -13.15 32.53
N PHE A 10 -49.78 -12.12 31.77
CA PHE A 10 -48.94 -11.47 30.76
C PHE A 10 -47.98 -10.40 31.33
N MET A 11 -48.13 -10.02 32.60
CA MET A 11 -47.25 -9.04 33.28
C MET A 11 -46.30 -9.69 34.30
N ARG A 12 -45.80 -10.91 34.01
CA ARG A 12 -44.81 -11.59 34.87
C ARG A 12 -43.57 -12.08 34.12
N SER A 13 -43.15 -11.35 33.09
CA SER A 13 -41.87 -11.58 32.42
C SER A 13 -41.02 -10.33 32.22
N LEU A 14 -41.28 -9.28 33.01
CA LEU A 14 -40.33 -8.18 33.21
C LEU A 14 -39.41 -8.51 34.38
N LYS A 15 -38.63 -9.59 34.24
CA LYS A 15 -37.38 -9.72 34.97
C LYS A 15 -36.30 -9.74 33.92
N TYR A 16 -35.74 -8.55 33.70
CA TYR A 16 -34.46 -8.36 33.04
C TYR A 16 -33.44 -9.24 33.77
N THR A 17 -33.22 -10.45 33.26
CA THR A 17 -32.22 -11.37 33.80
C THR A 17 -30.84 -10.91 33.32
N PRO A 18 -29.85 -10.76 34.20
CA PRO A 18 -28.53 -10.21 33.82
C PRO A 18 -27.77 -11.11 32.81
N THR A 19 -28.22 -12.34 32.62
CA THR A 19 -27.68 -13.30 31.65
C THR A 19 -28.02 -12.94 30.20
N LEU A 20 -29.19 -12.33 29.94
CA LEU A 20 -29.60 -11.92 28.59
C LEU A 20 -28.87 -10.63 28.16
N SER A 21 -28.61 -9.73 29.11
CA SER A 21 -27.83 -8.50 28.88
C SER A 21 -26.39 -8.81 28.49
N TRP A 22 -25.78 -9.82 29.12
CA TRP A 22 -24.41 -10.24 28.81
C TRP A 22 -24.29 -10.89 27.42
N LEU A 23 -25.29 -11.66 26.99
CA LEU A 23 -25.33 -12.24 25.64
C LEU A 23 -25.47 -11.17 24.55
N ILE A 24 -26.26 -10.13 24.79
CA ILE A 24 -26.42 -9.00 23.86
C ILE A 24 -25.10 -8.22 23.76
N LEU A 25 -24.40 -8.00 24.87
CA LEU A 25 -23.12 -7.29 24.90
C LEU A 25 -22.01 -8.08 24.19
N PHE A 26 -21.98 -9.41 24.35
CA PHE A 26 -21.07 -10.28 23.60
C PHE A 26 -21.37 -10.31 22.09
N PHE A 27 -22.65 -10.33 21.72
CA PHE A 27 -23.09 -10.30 20.31
C PHE A 27 -22.75 -8.96 19.64
N VAL A 28 -22.94 -7.83 20.34
CA VAL A 28 -22.57 -6.48 19.86
C VAL A 28 -21.06 -6.30 19.76
N LEU A 29 -20.27 -6.90 20.67
CA LEU A 29 -18.81 -6.86 20.62
C LEU A 29 -18.24 -7.73 19.48
N HIS A 30 -18.89 -8.84 19.13
CA HIS A 30 -18.50 -9.70 18.00
C HIS A 30 -19.02 -9.20 16.64
N LEU A 31 -20.00 -8.30 16.63
CA LEU A 31 -20.51 -7.67 15.40
C LEU A 31 -19.73 -6.42 14.99
N PHE A 32 -18.71 -5.99 15.75
CA PHE A 32 -17.84 -4.90 15.34
C PHE A 32 -16.94 -5.42 14.20
N PRO A 33 -17.22 -5.04 12.94
CA PRO A 33 -16.67 -5.73 11.79
C PRO A 33 -15.16 -5.49 11.70
N LEU A 34 -14.47 -6.49 11.13
CA LEU A 34 -13.12 -6.38 10.62
C LEU A 34 -13.08 -5.17 9.67
N SER A 35 -12.61 -4.02 10.17
CA SER A 35 -12.22 -2.92 9.31
C SER A 35 -11.15 -3.47 8.37
N PRO A 36 -11.30 -3.36 7.04
CA PRO A 36 -10.16 -3.61 6.17
C PRO A 36 -9.09 -2.59 6.55
N LEU A 37 -8.01 -3.07 7.18
CA LEU A 37 -6.76 -2.35 7.33
C LEU A 37 -6.20 -2.13 5.92
N PHE A 38 -6.72 -1.13 5.23
CA PHE A 38 -6.11 -0.62 4.00
C PHE A 38 -4.84 0.15 4.39
N ALA A 39 -3.81 -0.59 4.81
CA ALA A 39 -2.43 -0.12 4.86
C ALA A 39 -1.79 -0.20 3.46
N GLN A 40 -2.56 0.08 2.41
CA GLN A 40 -2.06 0.08 1.04
C GLN A 40 -1.19 1.33 0.87
N ASN A 41 0.08 1.20 1.23
CA ASN A 41 1.11 2.18 0.92
C ASN A 41 1.27 2.16 -0.60
N THR A 42 0.52 3.01 -1.31
CA THR A 42 0.72 3.24 -2.72
C THR A 42 2.07 3.92 -2.85
N SER A 43 3.13 3.13 -2.99
CA SER A 43 4.41 3.70 -3.37
C SER A 43 4.27 4.22 -4.78
N LYS A 44 3.93 5.50 -4.88
CA LYS A 44 3.99 6.27 -6.11
C LYS A 44 5.40 6.04 -6.65
N LEU A 45 5.50 5.38 -7.81
CA LEU A 45 6.79 5.29 -8.47
C LEU A 45 7.28 6.74 -8.67
N PRO A 46 8.58 7.02 -8.43
CA PRO A 46 9.16 8.29 -8.80
C PRO A 46 8.84 8.56 -10.27
N ASP A 47 8.57 9.82 -10.63
CA ASP A 47 8.40 10.18 -12.03
C ASP A 47 9.71 9.91 -12.76
N LEU A 48 9.76 8.78 -13.46
CA LEU A 48 10.96 8.30 -14.14
C LEU A 48 11.40 9.28 -15.22
N ALA A 49 10.48 10.04 -15.81
CA ALA A 49 10.80 11.05 -16.81
C ALA A 49 11.55 12.24 -16.20
N ALA A 50 11.20 12.65 -14.98
CA ALA A 50 11.92 13.70 -14.26
C ALA A 50 13.34 13.25 -13.87
N LEU A 51 13.50 11.96 -13.53
CA LEU A 51 14.81 11.36 -13.26
C LEU A 51 15.68 11.29 -14.51
N ASP A 52 15.10 10.92 -15.66
CA ASP A 52 15.81 10.89 -16.95
C ASP A 52 16.45 12.25 -17.28
N ALA A 53 15.68 13.33 -17.15
CA ALA A 53 16.18 14.68 -17.40
C ALA A 53 17.26 15.11 -16.39
N TYR A 54 17.10 14.72 -15.12
CA TYR A 54 18.09 14.99 -14.08
C TYR A 54 19.42 14.27 -14.36
N TYR A 55 19.38 13.00 -14.74
CA TYR A 55 20.58 12.23 -15.03
C TYR A 55 21.28 12.66 -16.31
N GLU A 56 20.53 13.05 -17.33
CA GLU A 56 21.11 13.63 -18.54
C GLU A 56 21.80 14.97 -18.26
N LYS A 57 21.22 15.79 -17.37
CA LYS A 57 21.87 17.02 -16.90
C LYS A 57 23.13 16.72 -16.07
N ALA A 58 23.05 15.79 -15.12
CA ALA A 58 24.21 15.39 -14.30
C ALA A 58 25.36 14.85 -15.15
N ARG A 59 25.06 14.11 -16.23
CA ARG A 59 26.04 13.65 -17.22
C ARG A 59 26.83 14.81 -17.83
N GLN A 60 26.14 15.90 -18.16
CA GLN A 60 26.75 17.11 -18.74
C GLN A 60 27.50 17.93 -17.68
N ASP A 61 26.89 18.12 -16.50
CA ASP A 61 27.48 18.90 -15.40
C ASP A 61 28.81 18.29 -14.90
N TRP A 62 28.94 16.96 -14.98
CA TRP A 62 30.16 16.23 -14.58
C TRP A 62 31.08 15.88 -15.76
N ASP A 63 30.75 16.30 -16.98
CA ASP A 63 31.52 16.03 -18.22
C ASP A 63 31.89 14.55 -18.41
N VAL A 64 30.96 13.66 -18.07
CA VAL A 64 31.17 12.21 -18.21
C VAL A 64 30.63 11.71 -19.56
N PRO A 65 31.38 10.89 -20.30
CA PRO A 65 30.95 10.40 -21.61
C PRO A 65 29.68 9.56 -21.52
N GLY A 66 29.54 8.74 -20.48
CA GLY A 66 28.37 7.90 -20.25
C GLY A 66 28.18 7.49 -18.79
N LEU A 67 26.96 7.14 -18.44
CA LEU A 67 26.50 6.85 -17.08
C LEU A 67 25.46 5.73 -17.10
N ALA A 68 25.56 4.74 -16.22
CA ALA A 68 24.51 3.72 -16.04
C ALA A 68 23.94 3.78 -14.63
N ILE A 69 22.60 3.77 -14.52
CA ILE A 69 21.91 3.88 -13.25
C ILE A 69 20.85 2.79 -13.15
N ALA A 70 20.83 2.09 -12.02
CA ALA A 70 19.79 1.15 -11.64
C ALA A 70 19.25 1.47 -10.24
N ILE A 71 17.93 1.51 -10.09
CA ILE A 71 17.25 1.74 -8.82
C ILE A 71 16.51 0.46 -8.43
N VAL A 72 16.84 -0.07 -7.25
CA VAL A 72 16.24 -1.28 -6.69
C VAL A 72 15.43 -0.90 -5.46
N LYS A 73 14.19 -1.39 -5.38
CA LYS A 73 13.29 -1.18 -4.25
C LYS A 73 12.56 -2.47 -3.92
N ASN A 74 12.55 -2.87 -2.65
CA ASN A 74 11.85 -4.06 -2.16
C ASN A 74 12.19 -5.30 -3.02
N ASP A 75 13.49 -5.56 -3.19
CA ASP A 75 14.02 -6.68 -3.99
C ASP A 75 13.62 -6.69 -5.47
N SER A 76 13.07 -5.56 -5.98
CA SER A 76 12.66 -5.39 -7.38
C SER A 76 13.38 -4.22 -8.04
N VAL A 77 13.88 -4.42 -9.26
CA VAL A 77 14.46 -3.34 -10.07
C VAL A 77 13.32 -2.49 -10.61
N ILE A 78 13.24 -1.23 -10.17
CA ILE A 78 12.18 -0.29 -10.59
C ILE A 78 12.64 0.64 -11.72
N PHE A 79 13.95 0.75 -11.94
CA PHE A 79 14.53 1.56 -13.00
C PHE A 79 15.92 1.03 -13.36
N ALA A 80 16.23 0.90 -14.65
CA ALA A 80 17.56 0.57 -15.14
C ALA A 80 17.76 1.21 -16.51
N LYS A 81 18.69 2.15 -16.62
CA LYS A 81 18.94 2.89 -17.86
C LYS A 81 20.40 3.34 -17.98
N GLY A 82 20.89 3.33 -19.21
CA GLY A 82 22.17 3.92 -19.59
C GLY A 82 21.97 5.26 -20.29
N TYR A 83 22.88 6.20 -20.03
CA TYR A 83 22.93 7.55 -20.57
C TYR A 83 24.28 7.80 -21.22
N GLY A 84 24.29 8.56 -22.32
CA GLY A 84 25.52 8.89 -23.03
C GLY A 84 26.17 7.70 -23.73
N VAL A 85 27.49 7.77 -23.85
CA VAL A 85 28.32 6.85 -24.63
C VAL A 85 29.37 6.15 -23.78
N LEU A 86 29.59 4.88 -24.10
CA LEU A 86 30.62 3.99 -23.53
C LEU A 86 32.03 4.57 -23.68
N ASN A 87 32.30 5.18 -24.84
CA ASN A 87 33.64 5.64 -25.18
C ASN A 87 33.55 6.91 -26.03
N ALA A 88 34.22 7.97 -25.60
CA ALA A 88 34.25 9.24 -26.30
C ALA A 88 34.90 9.14 -27.70
N LYS A 89 35.75 8.12 -27.95
CA LYS A 89 36.48 7.96 -29.22
C LYS A 89 35.80 7.01 -30.21
N THR A 90 35.28 5.88 -29.74
CA THR A 90 34.66 4.86 -30.62
C THR A 90 33.15 4.97 -30.68
N GLY A 91 32.54 5.80 -29.83
CA GLY A 91 31.09 5.85 -29.66
C GLY A 91 30.53 4.55 -29.07
N GLY A 92 29.20 4.47 -29.04
CA GLY A 92 28.44 3.33 -28.51
C GLY A 92 27.59 3.77 -27.31
N ALA A 93 26.27 3.52 -27.36
CA ALA A 93 25.37 3.94 -26.30
C ALA A 93 25.55 3.08 -25.04
N VAL A 94 25.60 3.72 -23.87
CA VAL A 94 25.56 2.99 -22.60
C VAL A 94 24.21 2.28 -22.49
N ASN A 95 24.23 1.01 -22.11
CA ASN A 95 23.04 0.21 -21.88
C ASN A 95 23.12 -0.54 -20.55
N THR A 96 22.05 -1.24 -20.18
CA THR A 96 21.95 -1.97 -18.90
C THR A 96 22.92 -3.15 -18.77
N ASN A 97 23.56 -3.57 -19.87
CA ASN A 97 24.53 -4.67 -19.89
C ASN A 97 25.97 -4.18 -20.07
N THR A 98 26.19 -2.86 -19.92
CA THR A 98 27.51 -2.26 -20.03
C THR A 98 28.30 -2.49 -18.74
N THR A 99 29.42 -3.20 -18.85
CA THR A 99 30.38 -3.39 -17.75
C THR A 99 31.33 -2.21 -17.69
N PHE A 100 31.38 -1.52 -16.55
CA PHE A 100 32.38 -0.50 -16.26
C PHE A 100 33.49 -1.13 -15.42
N GLY A 101 34.74 -0.98 -15.85
CA GLY A 101 35.93 -1.53 -15.19
C GLY A 101 37.15 -0.66 -15.44
#